data_AF-A0A2Y9B7X2-F1
#
_entry.id   AF-A0A2Y9B7X2-F1
#
_cell.length_a   1.000
_cell.length_b   1.000
_cell.length_c   1.000
_cell.angle_alpha   90.00
_cell.angle_beta   90.00
_cell.angle_gamma   90.00
#
_symmetry.space_group_name_H-M   'P 1'
#
loop_
_entity.id
_entity.type
_entity.pdbx_description
1 polymer ?
#
loop_
_entity_poly.entity_id
_entity_poly.type
_entity_poly.pdbx_seq_one_letter_code
_entity_poly.pdbx_strand_id
1 'polypeptide(L)'
;MKEQEVSGLRIFEERGKPGIEKDAVKVLKGRGIEGDRHCFDKDRQISIMTRDAYEWMQAQEVEGLCFGRFKANIVIDTKGGSIPGPRLKAGGAVLAVEGKKRCFKECARCREHMDCMLKDSCWYASAVSDGEIHIGDKVQCGYNWNRYERQMMVPSIGRKEQEAFCNSSVLVIGAGGLGCPVLTALSEAGVGRIGIMDGDVVEETNLNRQFLYSPLDLGKNKAECAGRWVSAFRPDCQTDIYPEWFTEENGSSIINNYDLVIAAVDRISTRLLINRTAVSSGKPLIDGAVDGFYGTVTAILGNECPCLACINPEGKEPSRTSSSLGTTTMVVGALEAQFALQYLAGIPIKGGTVLSYDGVYGTLEELPVKKNPECMVCRNVYNCQKNNEK
;
A
#
# COMPACT_ATOMS: atom_id res chain seq x y z
N MET A 1 31.39 -5.17 0.58
CA MET A 1 30.35 -5.01 1.62
C MET A 1 29.84 -6.39 1.95
N LYS A 2 29.73 -6.79 3.22
CA LYS A 2 29.16 -8.12 3.56
C LYS A 2 27.72 -8.20 3.05
N GLU A 3 27.44 -9.27 2.32
CA GLU A 3 26.12 -9.57 1.76
C GLU A 3 25.21 -10.06 2.91
N GLN A 4 23.91 -9.80 2.82
CA GLN A 4 22.96 -10.37 3.78
C GLN A 4 22.68 -11.81 3.39
N GLU A 5 22.66 -12.72 4.36
CA GLU A 5 22.52 -14.15 4.10
C GLU A 5 21.63 -14.84 5.14
N VAL A 6 20.98 -15.91 4.71
CA VAL A 6 20.24 -16.79 5.61
C VAL A 6 21.25 -17.49 6.51
N SER A 7 21.21 -17.22 7.80
CA SER A 7 22.13 -17.80 8.78
C SER A 7 21.49 -18.91 9.62
N GLY A 8 20.17 -19.08 9.55
CA GLY A 8 19.47 -20.15 10.25
C GLY A 8 18.07 -20.38 9.71
N LEU A 9 17.67 -21.65 9.67
CA LEU A 9 16.33 -22.07 9.27
C LEU A 9 15.75 -23.04 10.30
N ARG A 10 14.47 -22.84 10.64
CA ARG A 10 13.77 -23.67 11.62
C ARG A 10 12.34 -23.96 11.18
N ILE A 11 11.91 -25.19 11.45
CA ILE A 11 10.51 -25.58 11.37
C ILE A 11 9.97 -25.94 12.75
N PHE A 12 8.68 -25.66 12.97
CA PHE A 12 8.00 -25.97 14.22
C PHE A 12 6.84 -26.94 13.93
N GLU A 13 7.06 -28.21 14.21
CA GLU A 13 6.07 -29.28 13.96
C GLU A 13 4.87 -29.21 14.94
N GLU A 14 5.09 -28.70 16.15
CA GLU A 14 4.06 -28.57 17.19
C GLU A 14 4.17 -27.28 17.99
N ARG A 15 3.01 -26.77 18.45
CA ARG A 15 2.96 -25.58 19.30
C ARG A 15 3.64 -25.84 20.64
N GLY A 16 4.58 -24.96 21.00
CA GLY A 16 5.29 -25.02 22.28
C GLY A 16 6.51 -25.92 22.29
N LYS A 17 6.78 -26.70 21.23
CA LYS A 17 8.03 -27.45 21.09
C LYS A 17 9.18 -26.55 20.56
N PRO A 18 10.45 -26.93 20.81
CA PRO A 18 11.59 -26.30 20.17
C PRO A 18 11.51 -26.42 18.65
N GLY A 19 12.04 -25.43 17.93
CA GLY A 19 12.18 -25.52 16.49
C GLY A 19 13.27 -26.52 16.10
N ILE A 20 13.03 -27.28 15.03
CA ILE A 20 14.00 -28.20 14.46
C ILE A 20 14.82 -27.40 13.45
N GLU A 21 16.14 -27.36 13.65
CA GLU A 21 17.04 -26.72 12.70
C GLU A 21 17.11 -27.51 11.39
N LYS A 22 17.16 -26.79 10.28
CA LYS A 22 17.21 -27.35 8.93
C LYS A 22 18.29 -26.66 8.13
N ASP A 23 18.93 -27.39 7.23
CA ASP A 23 19.85 -26.81 6.26
C ASP A 23 19.11 -26.15 5.09
N ALA A 24 17.89 -26.61 4.80
CA ALA A 24 17.02 -26.11 3.76
C ALA A 24 15.54 -26.22 4.14
N VAL A 25 14.72 -25.30 3.62
CA VAL A 25 13.25 -25.34 3.75
C VAL A 25 12.58 -25.07 2.41
N LYS A 26 11.50 -25.79 2.15
CA LYS A 26 10.65 -25.57 0.98
C LYS A 26 9.56 -24.56 1.31
N VAL A 27 9.45 -23.54 0.48
CA VAL A 27 8.45 -22.48 0.57
C VAL A 27 7.40 -22.70 -0.51
N LEU A 28 6.13 -22.65 -0.11
CA LEU A 28 4.97 -22.84 -0.99
C LEU A 28 4.15 -21.56 -1.02
N LYS A 29 3.92 -21.03 -2.22
CA LYS A 29 3.14 -19.80 -2.47
C LYS A 29 1.77 -19.89 -1.79
N GLY A 30 1.42 -18.85 -1.03
CA GLY A 30 0.15 -18.74 -0.32
C GLY A 30 -0.04 -19.75 0.83
N ARG A 31 0.98 -20.55 1.17
CA ARG A 31 0.94 -21.53 2.28
C ARG A 31 2.05 -21.32 3.31
N GLY A 32 3.23 -20.85 2.91
CA GLY A 32 4.38 -20.64 3.81
C GLY A 32 5.41 -21.78 3.71
N ILE A 33 6.05 -22.16 4.83
CA ILE A 33 7.07 -23.22 4.84
C ILE A 33 6.41 -24.61 4.99
N GLU A 34 6.80 -25.55 4.12
CA GLU A 34 6.33 -26.94 4.16
C GLU A 34 6.75 -27.63 5.47
N GLY A 35 5.80 -28.32 6.12
CA GLY A 35 6.02 -29.01 7.39
C GLY A 35 5.98 -28.11 8.63
N ASP A 36 5.87 -26.79 8.46
CA ASP A 36 5.75 -25.86 9.59
C ASP A 36 4.28 -25.65 9.99
N ARG A 37 3.97 -25.92 11.27
CA ARG A 37 2.59 -25.85 11.78
C ARG A 37 2.07 -24.43 11.94
N HIS A 38 2.94 -23.43 12.01
CA HIS A 38 2.54 -22.03 12.01
C HIS A 38 2.27 -21.50 10.59
N CYS A 39 2.76 -22.19 9.57
CA CYS A 39 2.52 -21.85 8.17
C CYS A 39 1.29 -22.58 7.59
N PHE A 40 1.14 -23.89 7.80
CA PHE A 40 0.26 -24.70 6.93
C PHE A 40 -1.25 -24.60 7.20
N ASP A 41 -1.69 -24.29 8.43
CA ASP A 41 -3.11 -24.38 8.81
C ASP A 41 -3.88 -23.05 8.79
N LYS A 42 -3.46 -22.05 9.59
CA LYS A 42 -4.25 -20.83 9.85
C LYS A 42 -3.51 -19.52 9.59
N ASP A 43 -2.26 -19.41 10.02
CA ASP A 43 -1.57 -18.12 10.03
C ASP A 43 -0.85 -17.84 8.68
N ARG A 44 -0.44 -18.88 7.93
CA ARG A 44 0.24 -18.78 6.61
C ARG A 44 1.44 -17.84 6.59
N GLN A 45 2.03 -17.65 7.76
CA GLN A 45 2.92 -16.56 8.07
C GLN A 45 4.30 -17.10 8.43
N ILE A 46 5.27 -16.72 7.62
CA ILE A 46 6.69 -16.98 7.82
C ILE A 46 7.23 -15.89 8.73
N SER A 47 7.92 -16.27 9.79
CA SER A 47 8.53 -15.33 10.72
C SER A 47 10.03 -15.18 10.48
N ILE A 48 10.49 -13.94 10.47
CA ILE A 48 11.85 -13.56 10.09
C ILE A 48 12.48 -12.78 11.24
N MET A 49 13.74 -13.06 11.55
CA MET A 49 14.50 -12.39 12.61
C MET A 49 15.94 -12.12 12.19
N THR A 50 16.54 -11.04 12.66
CA THR A 50 17.98 -10.80 12.44
C THR A 50 18.84 -11.68 13.37
N ARG A 51 20.06 -12.02 12.95
CA ARG A 51 21.06 -12.72 13.78
C ARG A 51 21.35 -11.96 15.08
N ASP A 52 21.56 -10.66 15.03
CA ASP A 52 21.84 -9.82 16.21
C ASP A 52 20.73 -9.93 17.26
N ALA A 53 19.47 -9.91 16.83
CA ALA A 53 18.32 -10.10 17.71
C ALA A 53 18.26 -11.49 18.33
N TYR A 54 18.61 -12.53 17.55
CA TYR A 54 18.70 -13.88 18.06
C TYR A 54 19.74 -14.00 19.17
N GLU A 55 20.93 -13.44 18.96
CA GLU A 55 22.04 -13.47 19.93
C GLU A 55 21.73 -12.63 21.16
N TRP A 56 21.17 -11.43 20.96
CA TRP A 56 20.74 -10.56 22.04
C TRP A 56 19.72 -11.25 22.95
N MET A 57 18.76 -12.00 22.38
CA MET A 57 17.79 -12.78 23.17
C MET A 57 18.48 -13.79 24.08
N GLN A 58 19.51 -14.48 23.61
CA GLN A 58 20.23 -15.46 24.42
C GLN A 58 21.06 -14.81 25.54
N ALA A 59 21.43 -13.54 25.38
CA ALA A 59 22.24 -12.80 26.34
C ALA A 59 21.42 -12.05 27.41
N GLN A 60 20.09 -12.00 27.32
CA GLN A 60 19.28 -11.27 28.31
C GLN A 60 19.02 -12.10 29.58
N GLU A 61 19.24 -11.49 30.74
CA GLU A 61 18.84 -12.07 32.04
C GLU A 61 17.33 -11.99 32.28
N VAL A 62 16.69 -10.91 31.79
CA VAL A 62 15.24 -10.70 31.95
C VAL A 62 14.51 -11.00 30.64
N GLU A 63 13.82 -12.14 30.61
CA GLU A 63 13.09 -12.56 29.42
C GLU A 63 11.86 -11.67 29.13
N GLY A 64 11.64 -11.38 27.85
CA GLY A 64 10.37 -10.85 27.37
C GLY A 64 9.42 -11.98 26.97
N LEU A 65 8.11 -11.75 27.02
CA LEU A 65 7.10 -12.72 26.56
C LEU A 65 7.35 -13.24 25.13
N CYS A 66 7.98 -12.43 24.28
CA CYS A 66 8.28 -12.79 22.90
C CYS A 66 9.37 -13.86 22.77
N PHE A 67 10.18 -14.09 23.80
CA PHE A 67 11.31 -15.01 23.72
C PHE A 67 10.80 -16.45 23.54
N GLY A 68 9.73 -16.79 24.26
CA GLY A 68 9.02 -18.06 24.07
C GLY A 68 8.00 -18.05 22.93
N ARG A 69 7.39 -16.88 22.61
CA ARG A 69 6.24 -16.79 21.69
C ARG A 69 6.60 -16.52 20.23
N PHE A 70 7.69 -15.83 19.93
CA PHE A 70 8.10 -15.55 18.56
C PHE A 70 8.98 -16.69 18.04
N LYS A 71 8.44 -17.46 17.09
CA LYS A 71 9.07 -18.69 16.59
C LYS A 71 9.70 -18.46 15.22
N ALA A 72 10.83 -17.75 15.21
CA ALA A 72 11.52 -17.37 13.97
C ALA A 72 11.85 -18.58 13.08
N ASN A 73 11.26 -18.61 11.88
CA ASN A 73 11.55 -19.62 10.87
C ASN A 73 12.86 -19.33 10.15
N ILE A 74 13.11 -18.05 9.84
CA ILE A 74 14.27 -17.61 9.08
C ILE A 74 15.07 -16.62 9.92
N VAL A 75 16.35 -16.90 10.14
CA VAL A 75 17.30 -15.99 10.76
C VAL A 75 18.23 -15.46 9.67
N ILE A 76 18.35 -14.14 9.58
CA ILE A 76 19.13 -13.46 8.54
C ILE A 76 20.29 -12.72 9.19
N ASP A 77 21.50 -12.92 8.68
CA ASP A 77 22.61 -12.01 8.99
C ASP A 77 22.39 -10.70 8.20
N THR A 78 22.22 -9.61 8.93
CA THR A 78 21.84 -8.31 8.35
C THR A 78 22.91 -7.27 8.59
N LYS A 79 23.11 -6.37 7.62
CA LYS A 79 23.95 -5.19 7.82
C LYS A 79 23.15 -4.11 8.54
N GLY A 80 23.37 -3.93 9.85
CA GLY A 80 22.76 -2.86 10.63
C GLY A 80 21.34 -3.16 11.16
N GLY A 81 20.98 -4.43 11.30
CA GLY A 81 19.75 -4.85 11.98
C GLY A 81 18.45 -4.76 11.15
N SER A 82 18.53 -4.59 9.83
CA SER A 82 17.36 -4.48 8.94
C SER A 82 17.44 -5.38 7.70
N ILE A 83 16.29 -5.93 7.31
CA ILE A 83 16.10 -6.69 6.07
C ILE A 83 16.18 -5.79 4.81
N PRO A 84 16.50 -6.34 3.61
CA PRO A 84 16.82 -5.55 2.42
C PRO A 84 15.61 -4.93 1.69
N GLY A 85 14.38 -5.15 2.15
CA GLY A 85 13.17 -4.55 1.57
C GLY A 85 11.89 -5.30 1.94
N PRO A 86 10.72 -4.84 1.45
CA PRO A 86 9.43 -5.49 1.74
C PRO A 86 9.22 -6.78 0.96
N ARG A 87 10.07 -7.06 -0.03
CA ARG A 87 10.16 -8.37 -0.66
C ARG A 87 11.55 -8.90 -0.50
N LEU A 88 11.65 -10.14 -0.06
CA LEU A 88 12.89 -10.83 0.19
C LEU A 88 13.00 -11.97 -0.78
N LYS A 89 14.00 -11.93 -1.64
CA LYS A 89 14.42 -13.09 -2.40
C LYS A 89 15.52 -13.79 -1.61
N ALA A 90 15.26 -15.04 -1.24
CA ALA A 90 16.24 -15.93 -0.64
C ALA A 90 16.14 -17.28 -1.37
N GLY A 91 17.25 -17.75 -1.90
CA GLY A 91 17.26 -18.93 -2.77
C GLY A 91 16.30 -18.79 -3.95
N GLY A 92 15.44 -19.80 -4.12
CA GLY A 92 14.39 -19.82 -5.13
C GLY A 92 13.09 -19.10 -4.73
N ALA A 93 12.94 -18.71 -3.46
CA ALA A 93 11.68 -18.19 -2.93
C ALA A 93 11.66 -16.65 -2.84
N VAL A 94 10.47 -16.07 -3.00
CA VAL A 94 10.20 -14.66 -2.74
C VAL A 94 9.16 -14.55 -1.63
N LEU A 95 9.51 -13.81 -0.58
CA LEU A 95 8.67 -13.54 0.59
C LEU A 95 8.23 -12.08 0.57
N ALA A 96 6.96 -11.79 0.86
CA ALA A 96 6.46 -10.44 1.06
C ALA A 96 6.30 -10.18 2.56
N VAL A 97 6.94 -9.13 3.06
CA VAL A 97 6.89 -8.71 4.46
C VAL A 97 5.54 -8.04 4.72
N GLU A 98 4.76 -8.60 5.63
CA GLU A 98 3.42 -8.12 5.98
C GLU A 98 3.45 -7.11 7.11
N GLY A 99 4.50 -7.12 7.93
CA GLY A 99 4.68 -6.14 8.99
C GLY A 99 5.71 -6.55 10.04
N LYS A 100 5.99 -5.60 10.94
CA LYS A 100 6.83 -5.83 12.13
C LYS A 100 6.05 -6.51 13.24
N LYS A 101 6.76 -7.26 14.06
CA LYS A 101 6.21 -7.85 15.29
C LYS A 101 5.76 -6.76 16.27
N ARG A 102 4.46 -6.74 16.62
CA ARG A 102 3.93 -5.86 17.67
C ARG A 102 4.22 -6.40 19.08
N CYS A 103 4.39 -5.52 20.05
CA CYS A 103 4.62 -5.90 21.44
C CYS A 103 3.33 -6.33 22.15
N PHE A 104 3.44 -7.34 23.02
CA PHE A 104 2.34 -7.74 23.92
C PHE A 104 2.25 -6.72 25.06
N LYS A 105 1.04 -6.18 25.32
CA LYS A 105 0.83 -5.16 26.35
C LYS A 105 1.14 -5.68 27.75
N GLU A 106 0.91 -6.97 27.97
CA GLU A 106 1.16 -7.68 29.22
C GLU A 106 2.64 -8.06 29.44
N CYS A 107 3.53 -7.80 28.47
CA CYS A 107 4.95 -8.11 28.57
C CYS A 107 5.60 -7.30 29.70
N ALA A 108 6.29 -7.99 30.61
CA ALA A 108 7.02 -7.35 31.70
C ALA A 108 7.99 -6.27 31.19
N ARG A 109 8.76 -6.56 30.12
CA ARG A 109 9.64 -5.56 29.51
C ARG A 109 8.91 -4.31 29.02
N CYS A 110 7.70 -4.46 28.49
CA CYS A 110 6.91 -3.31 28.03
C CYS A 110 6.31 -2.51 29.20
N ARG A 111 5.85 -3.20 30.26
CA ARG A 111 5.30 -2.56 31.47
C ARG A 111 6.35 -1.76 32.23
N GLU A 112 7.57 -2.29 32.30
CA GLU A 112 8.71 -1.66 32.97
C GLU A 112 9.49 -0.71 32.03
N HIS A 113 8.95 -0.39 30.85
CA HIS A 113 9.59 0.49 29.85
C HIS A 113 11.04 0.11 29.49
N MET A 114 11.37 -1.18 29.55
CA MET A 114 12.70 -1.67 29.18
C MET A 114 12.87 -1.77 27.66
N ASP A 115 14.06 -1.43 27.18
CA ASP A 115 14.41 -1.56 25.78
C ASP A 115 14.35 -3.02 25.30
N CYS A 116 13.87 -3.22 24.08
CA CYS A 116 13.74 -4.55 23.49
C CYS A 116 13.88 -4.42 21.98
N MET A 117 14.91 -5.05 21.39
CA MET A 117 15.18 -4.93 19.96
C MET A 117 14.23 -5.78 19.08
N LEU A 118 13.53 -6.76 19.65
CA LEU A 118 12.62 -7.63 18.90
C LEU A 118 11.45 -6.89 18.23
N LYS A 119 11.16 -5.66 18.62
CA LYS A 119 10.15 -4.83 17.95
C LYS A 119 10.64 -4.30 16.59
N ASP A 120 11.95 -4.20 16.41
CA ASP A 120 12.59 -3.61 15.23
C ASP A 120 13.31 -4.65 14.36
N SER A 121 13.55 -5.84 14.91
CA SER A 121 14.35 -6.89 14.28
C SER A 121 13.57 -8.18 13.98
N CYS A 122 12.24 -8.14 14.09
CA CYS A 122 11.35 -9.28 13.82
C CYS A 122 10.21 -8.89 12.90
N TRP A 123 10.01 -9.68 11.85
CA TRP A 123 8.99 -9.47 10.83
C TRP A 123 8.15 -10.72 10.60
N TYR A 124 6.97 -10.48 10.07
CA TYR A 124 6.09 -11.48 9.50
C TYR A 124 6.04 -11.32 8.00
N ALA A 125 6.00 -12.42 7.27
CA ALA A 125 5.99 -12.44 5.83
C ALA A 125 5.10 -13.58 5.29
N SER A 126 4.65 -13.46 4.05
CA SER A 126 3.97 -14.54 3.32
C SER A 126 4.77 -14.95 2.08
N ALA A 127 4.57 -16.19 1.67
CA ALA A 127 5.20 -16.77 0.49
C ALA A 127 4.53 -16.28 -0.80
N VAL A 128 5.26 -15.56 -1.64
CA VAL A 128 4.78 -14.99 -2.91
C VAL A 128 5.11 -15.89 -4.10
N SER A 129 6.20 -16.66 -4.02
CA SER A 129 6.57 -17.69 -4.98
C SER A 129 6.91 -18.99 -4.27
N ASP A 130 6.75 -20.09 -5.00
CA ASP A 130 7.35 -21.35 -4.60
C ASP A 130 8.87 -21.25 -4.70
N GLY A 131 9.59 -22.01 -3.89
CA GLY A 131 11.04 -22.07 -3.94
C GLY A 131 11.62 -22.83 -2.76
N GLU A 132 12.93 -23.00 -2.77
CA GLU A 132 13.69 -23.57 -1.66
C GLU A 132 14.67 -22.53 -1.15
N ILE A 133 14.79 -22.44 0.18
CA ILE A 133 15.72 -21.55 0.87
C ILE A 133 16.71 -22.43 1.63
N HIS A 134 18.00 -22.18 1.45
CA HIS A 134 19.11 -22.85 2.12
C HIS A 134 19.83 -21.89 3.09
N ILE A 135 20.48 -22.44 4.11
CA ILE A 135 21.47 -21.67 4.88
C ILE A 135 22.60 -21.24 3.93
N GLY A 136 23.03 -19.98 4.05
CA GLY A 136 24.01 -19.33 3.18
C GLY A 136 23.40 -18.68 1.93
N ASP A 137 22.10 -18.86 1.66
CA ASP A 137 21.47 -18.14 0.56
C ASP A 137 21.52 -16.64 0.79
N LYS A 138 21.93 -15.90 -0.24
CA LYS A 138 21.91 -14.45 -0.21
C LYS A 138 20.47 -13.97 -0.10
N VAL A 139 20.23 -13.08 0.85
CA VAL A 139 18.96 -12.37 0.98
C VAL A 139 19.08 -11.05 0.25
N GLN A 140 18.29 -10.91 -0.81
CA GLN A 140 18.25 -9.72 -1.63
C GLN A 140 16.84 -9.14 -1.65
N CYS A 141 16.73 -7.89 -2.06
CA CYS A 141 15.43 -7.32 -2.35
C CYS A 141 14.80 -8.06 -3.54
N GLY A 142 13.58 -8.54 -3.37
CA GLY A 142 12.84 -9.33 -4.36
C GLY A 142 12.25 -8.51 -5.51
N TYR A 143 12.45 -7.18 -5.51
CA TYR A 143 12.07 -6.34 -6.65
C TYR A 143 13.14 -6.36 -7.73
N ASN A 144 12.69 -6.39 -8.98
CA ASN A 144 13.56 -6.20 -10.14
C ASN A 144 13.85 -4.70 -10.31
N TRP A 145 14.90 -4.20 -9.66
CA TRP A 145 15.29 -2.79 -9.73
C TRP A 145 15.58 -2.28 -11.15
N ASN A 146 15.98 -3.15 -12.07
CA ASN A 146 16.23 -2.76 -13.46
C ASN A 146 14.96 -2.22 -14.14
N ARG A 147 13.76 -2.67 -13.70
CA ARG A 147 12.49 -2.13 -14.22
C ARG A 147 12.33 -0.64 -13.90
N TYR A 148 12.87 -0.18 -12.77
CA TYR A 148 12.69 1.18 -12.27
C TYR A 148 13.95 2.04 -12.42
N GLU A 149 14.97 1.57 -13.15
CA GLU A 149 16.23 2.30 -13.32
C GLU A 149 15.99 3.74 -13.82
N ARG A 150 15.09 3.91 -14.80
CA ARG A 150 14.72 5.24 -15.33
C ARG A 150 13.98 6.12 -14.34
N GLN A 151 13.14 5.53 -13.49
CA GLN A 151 12.45 6.27 -12.42
C GLN A 151 13.47 6.74 -11.38
N MET A 152 14.41 5.86 -11.00
CA MET A 152 15.47 6.14 -10.03
C MET A 152 16.53 7.17 -10.51
N MET A 153 16.51 7.53 -11.80
CA MET A 153 17.33 8.60 -12.37
C MET A 153 16.68 10.00 -12.26
N VAL A 154 15.39 10.07 -11.94
CA VAL A 154 14.69 11.35 -11.78
C VAL A 154 15.19 12.03 -10.50
N PRO A 155 15.60 13.31 -10.54
CA PRO A 155 15.97 14.04 -9.33
C PRO A 155 14.85 13.98 -8.29
N SER A 156 15.20 13.62 -7.05
CA SER A 156 14.27 13.38 -5.92
C SER A 156 13.57 12.01 -5.89
N ILE A 157 13.74 11.16 -6.91
CA ILE A 157 13.27 9.77 -6.89
C ILE A 157 14.49 8.87 -6.98
N GLY A 158 15.15 8.61 -5.85
CA GLY A 158 16.26 7.66 -5.77
C GLY A 158 15.78 6.26 -5.41
N ARG A 159 16.72 5.39 -5.06
CA ARG A 159 16.42 4.03 -4.56
C ARG A 159 15.50 4.04 -3.35
N LYS A 160 15.70 5.00 -2.43
CA LYS A 160 14.91 5.12 -1.20
C LYS A 160 13.43 5.39 -1.52
N GLU A 161 13.16 6.31 -2.45
CA GLU A 161 11.78 6.68 -2.83
C GLU A 161 11.12 5.57 -3.66
N GLN A 162 11.89 4.90 -4.53
CA GLN A 162 11.41 3.70 -5.21
C GLN A 162 11.07 2.57 -4.23
N GLU A 163 11.90 2.37 -3.21
CA GLU A 163 11.62 1.46 -2.10
C GLU A 163 10.34 1.90 -1.36
N ALA A 164 10.12 3.20 -1.15
CA ALA A 164 8.88 3.70 -0.56
C ALA A 164 7.66 3.29 -1.39
N PHE A 165 7.67 3.48 -2.72
CA PHE A 165 6.59 3.02 -3.60
C PHE A 165 6.30 1.53 -3.41
N CYS A 166 7.35 0.70 -3.46
CA CYS A 166 7.27 -0.73 -3.27
C CYS A 166 6.76 -1.16 -1.88
N ASN A 167 6.95 -0.33 -0.86
CA ASN A 167 6.45 -0.56 0.50
C ASN A 167 5.02 -0.04 0.73
N SER A 168 4.53 0.82 -0.16
CA SER A 168 3.25 1.50 0.02
C SER A 168 2.06 0.69 -0.50
N SER A 169 0.91 1.01 0.10
CA SER A 169 -0.39 0.48 -0.24
C SER A 169 -1.35 1.61 -0.63
N VAL A 170 -1.99 1.48 -1.80
CA VAL A 170 -2.93 2.49 -2.31
C VAL A 170 -4.28 1.84 -2.59
N LEU A 171 -5.37 2.43 -2.07
CA LEU A 171 -6.73 2.06 -2.42
C LEU A 171 -7.24 2.98 -3.53
N VAL A 172 -7.61 2.43 -4.68
CA VAL A 172 -8.26 3.14 -5.78
C VAL A 172 -9.74 2.80 -5.76
N ILE A 173 -10.58 3.79 -5.49
CA ILE A 173 -12.03 3.66 -5.49
C ILE A 173 -12.54 4.23 -6.80
N GLY A 174 -13.11 3.36 -7.64
CA GLY A 174 -13.44 3.62 -9.04
C GLY A 174 -12.34 3.11 -9.98
N ALA A 175 -12.70 2.16 -10.85
CA ALA A 175 -11.85 1.62 -11.91
C ALA A 175 -12.27 2.12 -13.30
N GLY A 176 -13.02 3.22 -13.35
CA GLY A 176 -13.53 3.83 -14.58
C GLY A 176 -12.51 4.65 -15.37
N GLY A 177 -12.96 5.74 -16.00
CA GLY A 177 -12.12 6.55 -16.90
C GLY A 177 -10.90 7.21 -16.24
N LEU A 178 -11.03 7.61 -14.97
CA LEU A 178 -9.92 8.10 -14.14
C LEU A 178 -9.16 6.95 -13.48
N GLY A 179 -9.87 5.92 -13.01
CA GLY A 179 -9.26 4.77 -12.34
C GLY A 179 -8.30 3.99 -13.23
N CYS A 180 -8.62 3.81 -14.51
CA CYS A 180 -7.77 3.11 -15.47
C CYS A 180 -6.33 3.69 -15.54
N PRO A 181 -6.12 4.97 -15.88
CA PRO A 181 -4.78 5.57 -15.88
C PRO A 181 -4.12 5.60 -14.50
N VAL A 182 -4.87 5.80 -13.41
CA VAL A 182 -4.33 5.72 -12.04
C VAL A 182 -3.73 4.33 -11.78
N LEU A 183 -4.49 3.28 -12.01
CA LEU A 183 -4.06 1.89 -11.77
C LEU A 183 -2.86 1.52 -12.62
N THR A 184 -2.84 1.94 -13.89
CA THR A 184 -1.68 1.78 -14.77
C THR A 184 -0.44 2.48 -14.20
N ALA A 185 -0.55 3.77 -13.88
CA ALA A 185 0.58 4.56 -13.39
C ALA A 185 1.15 4.04 -12.06
N LEU A 186 0.29 3.68 -11.09
CA LEU A 186 0.74 3.09 -9.82
C LEU A 186 1.44 1.73 -10.03
N SER A 187 0.91 0.92 -10.95
CA SER A 187 1.50 -0.37 -11.32
C SER A 187 2.84 -0.19 -12.02
N GLU A 188 2.99 0.78 -12.92
CA GLU A 188 4.25 1.10 -13.60
C GLU A 188 5.28 1.70 -12.65
N ALA A 189 4.84 2.49 -11.68
CA ALA A 189 5.69 3.16 -10.70
C ALA A 189 6.22 2.23 -9.59
N GLY A 190 5.77 0.97 -9.53
CA GLY A 190 6.30 0.05 -8.54
C GLY A 190 5.53 -0.05 -7.24
N VAL A 191 4.31 0.50 -7.14
CA VAL A 191 3.51 0.41 -5.90
C VAL A 191 3.32 -1.04 -5.47
N GLY A 192 3.55 -1.32 -4.18
CA GLY A 192 3.65 -2.68 -3.66
C GLY A 192 2.32 -3.40 -3.51
N ARG A 193 1.28 -2.65 -3.10
CA ARG A 193 -0.07 -3.15 -2.90
C ARG A 193 -1.10 -2.18 -3.45
N ILE A 194 -1.99 -2.68 -4.30
CA ILE A 194 -3.07 -1.88 -4.91
C ILE A 194 -4.40 -2.55 -4.55
N GLY A 195 -5.25 -1.83 -3.83
CA GLY A 195 -6.65 -2.18 -3.62
C GLY A 195 -7.50 -1.55 -4.72
N ILE A 196 -8.39 -2.31 -5.32
CA ILE A 196 -9.26 -1.85 -6.40
C ILE A 196 -10.70 -2.08 -5.98
N MET A 197 -11.47 -1.00 -5.85
CA MET A 197 -12.89 -1.06 -5.50
C MET A 197 -13.75 -0.47 -6.59
N ASP A 198 -14.67 -1.26 -7.12
CA ASP A 198 -15.67 -0.82 -8.10
C ASP A 198 -16.86 -1.81 -8.12
N GLY A 199 -18.06 -1.29 -7.87
CA GLY A 199 -19.29 -2.09 -7.84
C GLY A 199 -19.97 -2.23 -9.21
N ASP A 200 -19.45 -1.58 -10.25
CA ASP A 200 -20.06 -1.52 -11.56
C ASP A 200 -19.49 -2.57 -12.53
N VAL A 201 -20.18 -2.76 -13.66
CA VAL A 201 -19.79 -3.68 -14.73
C VAL A 201 -19.29 -2.95 -15.96
N VAL A 202 -18.50 -3.63 -16.79
CA VAL A 202 -18.03 -3.07 -18.07
C VAL A 202 -19.18 -2.98 -19.07
N GLU A 203 -19.41 -1.79 -19.60
CA GLU A 203 -20.39 -1.51 -20.65
C GLU A 203 -19.73 -1.01 -21.95
N GLU A 204 -20.41 -1.14 -23.09
CA GLU A 204 -19.92 -0.67 -24.39
C GLU A 204 -19.52 0.81 -24.37
N THR A 205 -20.32 1.64 -23.69
CA THR A 205 -20.10 3.10 -23.54
C THR A 205 -18.85 3.44 -22.74
N ASN A 206 -18.20 2.46 -22.11
CA ASN A 206 -16.98 2.64 -21.31
C ASN A 206 -15.72 2.52 -22.17
N LEU A 207 -15.76 1.75 -23.26
CA LEU A 207 -14.58 1.36 -24.04
C LEU A 207 -13.89 2.51 -24.79
N ASN A 208 -14.53 3.69 -24.89
CA ASN A 208 -13.90 4.90 -25.43
C ASN A 208 -12.83 5.53 -24.52
N ARG A 209 -12.76 5.13 -23.24
CA ARG A 209 -11.85 5.75 -22.25
C ARG A 209 -11.30 4.81 -21.19
N GLN A 210 -11.90 3.63 -21.02
CA GLN A 210 -11.51 2.65 -19.99
C GLN A 210 -10.68 1.53 -20.62
N PHE A 211 -9.44 1.86 -20.97
CA PHE A 211 -8.56 1.02 -21.80
C PHE A 211 -8.03 -0.24 -21.09
N LEU A 212 -8.30 -0.40 -19.78
CA LEU A 212 -8.03 -1.67 -19.08
C LEU A 212 -9.00 -2.78 -19.50
N TYR A 213 -10.09 -2.43 -20.19
CA TYR A 213 -11.15 -3.34 -20.60
C TYR A 213 -11.20 -3.50 -22.12
N SER A 214 -11.75 -4.63 -22.54
CA SER A 214 -11.98 -4.95 -23.94
C SER A 214 -13.44 -5.36 -24.17
N PRO A 215 -13.89 -5.51 -25.43
CA PRO A 215 -15.20 -6.09 -25.72
C PRO A 215 -15.42 -7.49 -25.10
N LEU A 216 -14.34 -8.23 -24.78
CA LEU A 216 -14.43 -9.53 -24.11
C LEU A 216 -14.78 -9.43 -22.62
N ASP A 217 -14.78 -8.22 -22.07
CA ASP A 217 -15.03 -7.96 -20.66
C ASP A 217 -16.44 -7.40 -20.39
N LEU A 218 -17.25 -7.17 -21.43
CA LEU A 218 -18.63 -6.69 -21.29
C LEU A 218 -19.44 -7.54 -20.30
N GLY A 219 -20.13 -6.86 -19.37
CA GLY A 219 -20.94 -7.48 -18.32
C GLY A 219 -20.15 -8.05 -17.13
N LYS A 220 -18.80 -8.03 -17.16
CA LYS A 220 -17.97 -8.43 -16.01
C LYS A 220 -17.73 -7.24 -15.07
N ASN A 221 -17.52 -7.52 -13.79
CA ASN A 221 -17.24 -6.47 -12.81
C ASN A 221 -15.91 -5.75 -13.12
N LYS A 222 -15.92 -4.42 -12.99
CA LYS A 222 -14.79 -3.55 -13.31
C LYS A 222 -13.57 -3.76 -12.41
N ALA A 223 -13.76 -3.94 -11.11
CA ALA A 223 -12.68 -4.19 -10.17
C ALA A 223 -11.98 -5.52 -10.46
N GLU A 224 -12.76 -6.57 -10.78
CA GLU A 224 -12.20 -7.88 -11.15
C GLU A 224 -11.39 -7.81 -12.45
N CYS A 225 -11.93 -7.15 -13.48
CA CYS A 225 -11.23 -6.96 -14.75
C CYS A 225 -9.92 -6.17 -14.58
N ALA A 226 -9.98 -5.06 -13.83
CA ALA A 226 -8.80 -4.25 -13.55
C ALA A 226 -7.76 -5.02 -12.71
N GLY A 227 -8.20 -5.79 -11.71
CA GLY A 227 -7.32 -6.62 -10.90
C GLY A 227 -6.62 -7.73 -11.70
N ARG A 228 -7.32 -8.34 -12.67
CA ARG A 228 -6.71 -9.27 -13.63
C ARG A 228 -5.62 -8.58 -14.46
N TRP A 229 -5.88 -7.37 -14.94
CA TRP A 229 -4.89 -6.59 -15.69
C TRP A 229 -3.66 -6.27 -14.84
N VAL A 230 -3.84 -5.74 -13.62
CA VAL A 230 -2.73 -5.41 -12.71
C VAL A 230 -1.91 -6.66 -12.39
N SER A 231 -2.56 -7.78 -12.10
CA SER A 231 -1.87 -9.04 -11.78
C SER A 231 -1.08 -9.59 -12.97
N ALA A 232 -1.56 -9.41 -14.20
CA ALA A 232 -0.85 -9.81 -15.41
C ALA A 232 0.35 -8.89 -15.71
N PHE A 233 0.18 -7.58 -15.53
CA PHE A 233 1.20 -6.57 -15.78
C PHE A 233 2.31 -6.55 -14.71
N ARG A 234 1.90 -6.65 -13.44
CA ARG A 234 2.75 -6.70 -12.23
C ARG A 234 2.38 -7.90 -11.36
N PRO A 235 2.84 -9.12 -11.70
CA PRO A 235 2.64 -10.31 -10.87
C PRO A 235 3.23 -10.18 -9.47
N ASP A 236 4.17 -9.24 -9.31
CA ASP A 236 4.81 -8.86 -8.07
C ASP A 236 4.12 -7.71 -7.33
N CYS A 237 2.92 -7.30 -7.71
CA CYS A 237 2.08 -6.40 -6.92
C CYS A 237 1.06 -7.24 -6.13
N GLN A 238 0.86 -6.94 -4.83
CA GLN A 238 -0.30 -7.46 -4.13
C GLN A 238 -1.53 -6.71 -4.65
N THR A 239 -2.51 -7.44 -5.18
CA THR A 239 -3.73 -6.84 -5.75
C THR A 239 -4.93 -7.33 -4.98
N ASP A 240 -5.59 -6.44 -4.25
CA ASP A 240 -6.80 -6.75 -3.51
C ASP A 240 -8.00 -6.22 -4.31
N ILE A 241 -9.01 -7.07 -4.51
CA ILE A 241 -10.16 -6.78 -5.38
C ILE A 241 -11.43 -6.70 -4.52
N TYR A 242 -12.13 -5.58 -4.60
CA TYR A 242 -13.42 -5.34 -3.95
C TYR A 242 -14.49 -5.07 -5.01
N PRO A 243 -15.21 -6.11 -5.49
CA PRO A 243 -16.23 -5.97 -6.53
C PRO A 243 -17.56 -5.44 -5.95
N GLU A 244 -17.49 -4.39 -5.15
CA GLU A 244 -18.61 -3.82 -4.40
C GLU A 244 -18.53 -2.29 -4.37
N TRP A 245 -19.67 -1.65 -4.05
CA TRP A 245 -19.74 -0.20 -3.90
C TRP A 245 -19.11 0.25 -2.59
N PHE A 246 -18.53 1.44 -2.58
CA PHE A 246 -18.07 2.08 -1.34
C PHE A 246 -19.28 2.60 -0.55
N THR A 247 -19.42 2.16 0.70
CA THR A 247 -20.53 2.51 1.59
C THR A 247 -20.03 2.95 2.97
N GLU A 248 -20.94 3.44 3.82
CA GLU A 248 -20.60 3.77 5.21
C GLU A 248 -20.22 2.53 6.02
N GLU A 249 -20.83 1.38 5.72
CA GLU A 249 -20.63 0.12 6.44
C GLU A 249 -19.27 -0.53 6.15
N ASN A 250 -18.82 -0.52 4.88
CA ASN A 250 -17.55 -1.13 4.49
C ASN A 250 -16.37 -0.15 4.46
N GLY A 251 -16.63 1.15 4.29
CA GLY A 251 -15.58 2.10 3.89
C GLY A 251 -14.45 2.23 4.91
N SER A 252 -14.79 2.33 6.20
CA SER A 252 -13.78 2.51 7.26
C SER A 252 -12.89 1.28 7.43
N SER A 253 -13.47 0.07 7.40
CA SER A 253 -12.69 -1.16 7.59
C SER A 253 -11.70 -1.39 6.45
N ILE A 254 -12.05 -0.96 5.22
CA ILE A 254 -11.21 -1.10 4.04
C ILE A 254 -10.14 -0.02 3.99
N ILE A 255 -10.51 1.27 4.08
CA ILE A 255 -9.58 2.42 3.99
C ILE A 255 -8.44 2.31 5.02
N ASN A 256 -8.71 1.80 6.22
CA ASN A 256 -7.71 1.70 7.27
C ASN A 256 -6.51 0.80 6.91
N ASN A 257 -6.66 -0.11 5.94
CA ASN A 257 -5.62 -1.04 5.51
C ASN A 257 -4.64 -0.46 4.48
N TYR A 258 -4.86 0.78 4.02
CA TYR A 258 -4.07 1.43 2.98
C TYR A 258 -3.38 2.69 3.48
N ASP A 259 -2.25 3.04 2.88
CA ASP A 259 -1.49 4.25 3.23
C ASP A 259 -2.08 5.50 2.58
N LEU A 260 -2.68 5.34 1.40
CA LEU A 260 -3.28 6.41 0.59
C LEU A 260 -4.57 5.94 -0.09
N VAL A 261 -5.54 6.84 -0.20
CA VAL A 261 -6.78 6.62 -0.95
C VAL A 261 -6.82 7.51 -2.18
N ILE A 262 -7.32 7.00 -3.30
CA ILE A 262 -7.62 7.76 -4.51
C ILE A 262 -9.11 7.61 -4.82
N ALA A 263 -9.81 8.73 -4.95
CA ALA A 263 -11.21 8.78 -5.39
C ALA A 263 -11.29 9.09 -6.89
N ALA A 264 -11.51 8.05 -7.68
CA ALA A 264 -11.65 8.09 -9.12
C ALA A 264 -13.10 7.74 -9.56
N VAL A 265 -14.08 8.28 -8.81
CA VAL A 265 -15.53 8.06 -9.01
C VAL A 265 -16.22 9.31 -9.59
N ASP A 266 -17.38 9.13 -10.19
CA ASP A 266 -18.06 10.17 -10.97
C ASP A 266 -19.20 10.91 -10.24
N ARG A 267 -19.61 10.45 -9.06
CA ARG A 267 -20.66 11.08 -8.24
C ARG A 267 -20.09 11.92 -7.11
N ILE A 268 -20.57 13.15 -6.96
CA ILE A 268 -20.14 14.07 -5.90
C ILE A 268 -20.48 13.50 -4.52
N SER A 269 -21.66 12.89 -4.38
CA SER A 269 -22.10 12.20 -3.15
C SER A 269 -21.12 11.11 -2.71
N THR A 270 -20.68 10.24 -3.64
CA THR A 270 -19.69 9.20 -3.35
C THR A 270 -18.32 9.80 -3.00
N ARG A 271 -17.87 10.82 -3.73
CA ARG A 271 -16.61 11.54 -3.41
C ARG A 271 -16.63 12.14 -2.01
N LEU A 272 -17.75 12.77 -1.61
CA LEU A 272 -17.92 13.34 -0.27
C LEU A 272 -17.98 12.27 0.83
N LEU A 273 -18.58 11.11 0.54
CA LEU A 273 -18.55 9.95 1.44
C LEU A 273 -17.12 9.44 1.64
N ILE A 274 -16.38 9.18 0.56
CA ILE A 274 -14.96 8.77 0.61
C ILE A 274 -14.14 9.79 1.40
N ASN A 275 -14.31 11.08 1.10
CA ASN A 275 -13.64 12.17 1.82
C ASN A 275 -13.93 12.15 3.32
N ARG A 276 -15.19 12.00 3.73
CA ARG A 276 -15.54 11.92 5.15
C ARG A 276 -14.88 10.73 5.82
N THR A 277 -14.93 9.56 5.20
CA THR A 277 -14.34 8.34 5.74
C THR A 277 -12.81 8.46 5.83
N ALA A 278 -12.12 8.88 4.77
CA ALA A 278 -10.68 9.07 4.75
C ALA A 278 -10.21 10.09 5.81
N VAL A 279 -10.88 11.26 5.89
CA VAL A 279 -10.57 12.29 6.90
C VAL A 279 -10.78 11.74 8.32
N SER A 280 -11.88 11.02 8.58
CA SER A 280 -12.14 10.43 9.89
C SER A 280 -11.17 9.33 10.28
N SER A 281 -10.63 8.60 9.29
CA SER A 281 -9.61 7.56 9.46
C SER A 281 -8.18 8.11 9.51
N GLY A 282 -7.99 9.43 9.37
CA GLY A 282 -6.67 10.05 9.29
C GLY A 282 -5.86 9.60 8.07
N LYS A 283 -6.53 9.23 6.98
CA LYS A 283 -5.89 8.78 5.74
C LYS A 283 -5.85 9.92 4.71
N PRO A 284 -4.71 10.11 4.03
CA PRO A 284 -4.63 11.04 2.91
C PRO A 284 -5.53 10.57 1.77
N LEU A 285 -6.09 11.52 1.04
CA LEU A 285 -6.96 11.29 -0.11
C LEU A 285 -6.52 12.16 -1.28
N ILE A 286 -6.36 11.56 -2.46
CA ILE A 286 -6.31 12.30 -3.73
C ILE A 286 -7.66 12.15 -4.41
N ASP A 287 -8.22 13.26 -4.87
CA ASP A 287 -9.53 13.29 -5.53
C ASP A 287 -9.39 13.93 -6.91
N GLY A 288 -9.94 13.24 -7.91
CA GLY A 288 -10.00 13.68 -9.30
C GLY A 288 -11.45 13.84 -9.78
N ALA A 289 -11.66 14.76 -10.72
CA ALA A 289 -12.94 14.90 -11.40
C ALA A 289 -12.77 15.41 -12.83
N VAL A 290 -13.75 15.11 -13.68
CA VAL A 290 -13.76 15.49 -15.10
C VAL A 290 -15.15 15.88 -15.57
N ASP A 291 -15.21 16.86 -16.47
CA ASP A 291 -16.38 17.14 -17.29
C ASP A 291 -15.96 17.74 -18.64
N GLY A 292 -16.21 16.99 -19.71
CA GLY A 292 -15.83 17.36 -21.07
C GLY A 292 -14.32 17.42 -21.24
N PHE A 293 -13.81 18.62 -21.53
CA PHE A 293 -12.38 18.93 -21.66
C PHE A 293 -11.73 19.35 -20.34
N TYR A 294 -12.52 19.54 -19.28
CA TYR A 294 -12.03 20.09 -18.02
C TYR A 294 -11.83 18.99 -16.99
N GLY A 295 -10.88 19.20 -16.09
CA GLY A 295 -10.69 18.32 -14.95
C GLY A 295 -10.05 19.01 -13.76
N THR A 296 -10.13 18.37 -12.61
CA THR A 296 -9.55 18.87 -11.36
C THR A 296 -8.87 17.75 -10.60
N VAL A 297 -7.76 18.06 -9.94
CA VAL A 297 -7.09 17.17 -8.97
C VAL A 297 -6.79 17.94 -7.69
N THR A 298 -7.06 17.33 -6.53
CA THR A 298 -6.73 17.91 -5.23
C THR A 298 -6.22 16.85 -4.26
N ALA A 299 -5.30 17.26 -3.38
CA ALA A 299 -4.82 16.43 -2.28
C ALA A 299 -5.42 16.90 -0.94
N ILE A 300 -6.02 15.97 -0.20
CA ILE A 300 -6.52 16.15 1.15
C ILE A 300 -5.56 15.42 2.11
N LEU A 301 -4.68 16.18 2.76
CA LEU A 301 -3.54 15.67 3.54
C LEU A 301 -3.71 15.86 5.06
N GLY A 302 -4.95 15.95 5.56
CA GLY A 302 -5.24 16.08 6.99
C GLY A 302 -5.42 17.53 7.47
N ASN A 303 -5.14 17.75 8.76
CA ASN A 303 -5.81 18.76 9.59
C ASN A 303 -5.62 20.22 9.17
N GLU A 304 -4.55 20.57 8.47
CA GLU A 304 -4.29 21.95 8.06
C GLU A 304 -4.81 22.26 6.65
N CYS A 305 -5.26 21.24 5.91
CA CYS A 305 -5.78 21.39 4.56
C CYS A 305 -7.32 21.43 4.54
N PRO A 306 -7.94 22.19 3.63
CA PRO A 306 -9.36 22.03 3.33
C PRO A 306 -9.62 20.59 2.84
N CYS A 307 -10.71 20.00 3.32
CA CYS A 307 -11.22 18.74 2.76
C CYS A 307 -12.19 19.01 1.59
N LEU A 308 -12.66 17.97 0.91
CA LEU A 308 -13.59 18.14 -0.22
C LEU A 308 -14.90 18.84 0.17
N ALA A 309 -15.37 18.64 1.40
CA ALA A 309 -16.55 19.36 1.92
C ALA A 309 -16.29 20.86 2.23
N CYS A 310 -15.04 21.32 2.26
CA CYS A 310 -14.73 22.76 2.26
C CYS A 310 -14.87 23.35 0.85
N ILE A 311 -14.63 22.54 -0.19
CA ILE A 311 -14.70 22.95 -1.60
C ILE A 311 -16.15 22.92 -2.09
N ASN A 312 -16.87 21.83 -1.77
CA ASN A 312 -18.27 21.64 -2.15
C ASN A 312 -19.12 21.31 -0.91
N PRO A 313 -19.48 22.31 -0.10
CA PRO A 313 -20.22 22.09 1.16
C PRO A 313 -21.66 21.62 0.96
N GLU A 314 -22.29 21.99 -0.16
CA GLU A 314 -23.68 21.63 -0.45
C GLU A 314 -23.81 20.21 -1.02
N GLY A 315 -22.73 19.67 -1.59
CA GLY A 315 -22.73 18.34 -2.20
C GLY A 315 -23.75 18.17 -3.34
N LYS A 316 -24.14 19.27 -3.99
CA LYS A 316 -25.10 19.24 -5.09
C LYS A 316 -24.48 18.53 -6.29
N GLU A 317 -25.17 17.51 -6.77
CA GLU A 317 -24.85 16.88 -8.05
C GLU A 317 -25.13 17.84 -9.21
N PRO A 318 -24.39 17.75 -10.33
CA PRO A 318 -24.71 18.52 -11.52
C PRO A 318 -26.09 18.11 -12.08
N SER A 319 -26.82 19.06 -12.67
CA SER A 319 -28.15 18.80 -13.23
C SER A 319 -28.15 17.95 -14.50
N ARG A 320 -26.97 17.65 -15.06
CA ARG A 320 -26.78 16.82 -16.25
C ARG A 320 -25.71 15.77 -15.96
N THR A 321 -25.78 14.66 -16.69
CA THR A 321 -24.68 13.69 -16.71
C THR A 321 -23.42 14.36 -17.23
N SER A 322 -22.32 14.23 -16.48
CA SER A 322 -21.01 14.73 -16.90
C SER A 322 -20.59 14.04 -18.20
N SER A 323 -20.09 14.85 -19.13
CA SER A 323 -19.46 14.32 -20.35
C SER A 323 -18.03 13.90 -20.03
N SER A 324 -17.49 12.89 -20.69
CA SER A 324 -16.11 12.45 -20.46
C SER A 324 -15.39 12.21 -21.78
N LEU A 325 -14.30 12.95 -22.02
CA LEU A 325 -13.39 12.70 -23.13
C LEU A 325 -12.22 11.86 -22.63
N GLY A 326 -11.90 10.76 -23.33
CA GLY A 326 -10.87 9.80 -22.89
C GLY A 326 -9.49 10.43 -22.68
N THR A 327 -9.09 11.39 -23.50
CA THR A 327 -7.83 12.12 -23.32
C THR A 327 -7.82 12.97 -22.04
N THR A 328 -8.95 13.58 -21.70
CA THR A 328 -9.08 14.36 -20.46
C THR A 328 -9.02 13.43 -19.24
N THR A 329 -9.69 12.27 -19.29
CA THR A 329 -9.61 11.31 -18.17
C THR A 329 -8.20 10.73 -18.01
N MET A 330 -7.48 10.50 -19.11
CA MET A 330 -6.07 10.08 -19.06
C MET A 330 -5.16 11.12 -18.40
N VAL A 331 -5.27 12.40 -18.79
CA VAL A 331 -4.46 13.48 -18.20
C VAL A 331 -4.75 13.61 -16.71
N VAL A 332 -6.03 13.67 -16.34
CA VAL A 332 -6.44 13.91 -14.95
C VAL A 332 -6.09 12.71 -14.06
N GLY A 333 -6.32 11.48 -14.51
CA GLY A 333 -5.92 10.30 -13.74
C GLY A 333 -4.39 10.14 -13.64
N ALA A 334 -3.63 10.59 -14.64
CA ALA A 334 -2.17 10.67 -14.53
C ALA A 334 -1.74 11.71 -13.49
N LEU A 335 -2.44 12.85 -13.39
CA LEU A 335 -2.20 13.87 -12.35
C LEU A 335 -2.58 13.35 -10.95
N GLU A 336 -3.66 12.57 -10.81
CA GLU A 336 -3.99 11.90 -9.55
C GLU A 336 -2.86 10.94 -9.11
N ALA A 337 -2.38 10.10 -10.03
CA ALA A 337 -1.26 9.21 -9.77
C ALA A 337 0.04 9.96 -9.47
N GLN A 338 0.29 11.08 -10.15
CA GLN A 338 1.46 11.94 -9.88
C GLN A 338 1.44 12.45 -8.44
N PHE A 339 0.29 12.95 -7.96
CA PHE A 339 0.14 13.39 -6.58
C PHE A 339 0.31 12.23 -5.60
N ALA A 340 -0.24 11.06 -5.93
CA ALA A 340 -0.04 9.87 -5.11
C ALA A 340 1.46 9.51 -4.98
N LEU A 341 2.20 9.44 -6.09
CA LEU A 341 3.61 9.10 -6.07
C LEU A 341 4.46 10.16 -5.36
N GLN A 342 4.17 11.45 -5.53
CA GLN A 342 4.85 12.49 -4.76
C GLN A 342 4.64 12.29 -3.25
N TYR A 343 3.40 11.97 -2.84
CA TYR A 343 3.07 11.74 -1.44
C TYR A 343 3.85 10.55 -0.89
N LEU A 344 3.84 9.42 -1.60
CA LEU A 344 4.54 8.20 -1.19
C LEU A 344 6.06 8.37 -1.15
N ALA A 345 6.63 9.20 -2.03
CA ALA A 345 8.05 9.55 -2.01
C ALA A 345 8.43 10.52 -0.87
N GLY A 346 7.46 11.08 -0.15
CA GLY A 346 7.70 12.16 0.81
C GLY A 346 8.09 13.49 0.16
N ILE A 347 7.77 13.67 -1.13
CA ILE A 347 7.93 14.93 -1.84
C ILE A 347 6.78 15.85 -1.42
N PRO A 348 7.04 17.10 -1.01
CA PRO A 348 5.99 18.02 -0.59
C PRO A 348 4.92 18.22 -1.67
N ILE A 349 3.65 18.09 -1.27
CA ILE A 349 2.49 18.44 -2.09
C ILE A 349 1.81 19.64 -1.43
N LYS A 350 1.41 20.60 -2.26
CA LYS A 350 0.67 21.77 -1.81
C LYS A 350 -0.77 21.36 -1.48
N GLY A 351 -1.02 21.05 -0.21
CA GLY A 351 -2.38 20.91 0.30
C GLY A 351 -3.15 22.24 0.19
N GLY A 352 -4.47 22.15 0.08
CA GLY A 352 -5.33 23.34 -0.02
C GLY A 352 -5.27 24.08 -1.35
N THR A 353 -4.97 23.36 -2.42
CA THR A 353 -5.05 23.87 -3.80
C THR A 353 -5.76 22.82 -4.65
N VAL A 354 -6.65 23.28 -5.52
CA VAL A 354 -7.22 22.46 -6.60
C VAL A 354 -6.43 22.77 -7.87
N LEU A 355 -5.79 21.77 -8.44
CA LEU A 355 -5.17 21.88 -9.76
C LEU A 355 -6.24 21.70 -10.82
N SER A 356 -6.55 22.77 -11.56
CA SER A 356 -7.53 22.78 -12.64
C SER A 356 -6.83 22.55 -13.98
N TYR A 357 -7.31 21.59 -14.76
CA TYR A 357 -6.89 21.32 -16.13
C TYR A 357 -7.93 21.81 -17.12
N ASP A 358 -7.50 22.68 -18.03
CA ASP A 358 -8.27 23.09 -19.21
C ASP A 358 -7.71 22.36 -20.43
N GLY A 359 -8.44 21.36 -20.91
CA GLY A 359 -8.07 20.58 -22.09
C GLY A 359 -8.39 21.23 -23.43
N VAL A 360 -9.07 22.39 -23.46
CA VAL A 360 -9.26 23.17 -24.70
C VAL A 360 -7.97 23.89 -25.05
N TYR A 361 -7.33 24.50 -24.05
CA TYR A 361 -6.09 25.26 -24.22
C TYR A 361 -4.83 24.51 -23.76
N GLY A 362 -4.98 23.38 -23.07
CA GLY A 362 -3.88 22.58 -22.54
C GLY A 362 -3.18 23.24 -21.35
N THR A 363 -3.91 23.98 -20.53
CA THR A 363 -3.35 24.77 -19.41
C THR A 363 -3.67 24.15 -18.05
N LEU A 364 -2.77 24.37 -17.08
CA LEU A 364 -2.95 24.00 -15.68
C LEU A 364 -2.95 25.27 -14.82
N GLU A 365 -3.95 25.40 -13.96
CA GLU A 365 -4.09 26.52 -13.02
C GLU A 365 -4.26 26.02 -11.58
N GLU A 366 -3.54 26.64 -10.65
CA GLU A 366 -3.68 26.38 -9.22
C GLU A 366 -4.75 27.29 -8.61
N LEU A 367 -5.85 26.69 -8.14
CA LEU A 367 -6.93 27.40 -7.46
C LEU A 367 -6.79 27.21 -5.93
N PRO A 368 -6.39 28.23 -5.16
CA PRO A 368 -6.22 28.10 -3.72
C PRO A 368 -7.57 27.96 -3.02
N VAL A 369 -7.64 27.02 -2.08
CA VAL A 369 -8.84 26.74 -1.28
C VAL A 369 -8.53 27.03 0.19
N LYS A 370 -9.42 27.78 0.84
CA LYS A 370 -9.34 28.01 2.28
C LYS A 370 -10.11 26.94 3.02
N LYS A 371 -9.51 26.41 4.09
CA LYS A 371 -10.22 25.56 5.05
C LYS A 371 -11.39 26.33 5.66
N ASN A 372 -12.58 25.74 5.64
CA ASN A 372 -13.73 26.27 6.36
C ASN A 372 -13.62 25.85 7.85
N PRO A 373 -13.47 26.81 8.80
CA PRO A 373 -13.38 26.49 10.24
C PRO A 373 -14.60 25.74 10.77
N GLU A 374 -15.77 25.96 10.18
CA GLU A 374 -17.04 25.35 10.57
C GLU A 374 -17.34 24.04 9.82
N CYS A 375 -16.40 23.52 9.03
CA CYS A 375 -16.62 22.31 8.24
C CYS A 375 -16.96 21.10 9.13
N MET A 376 -18.16 20.56 8.97
CA MET A 376 -18.66 19.40 9.74
C MET A 376 -17.78 18.15 9.61
N VAL A 377 -16.94 18.06 8.58
CA VAL A 377 -16.04 16.93 8.31
C VAL A 377 -14.67 17.14 8.93
N CYS A 378 -13.99 18.26 8.64
CA CYS A 378 -12.59 18.45 9.01
C CYS A 378 -12.35 19.43 10.19
N ARG A 379 -13.39 19.95 10.84
CA ARG A 379 -13.24 20.88 11.99
C ARG A 379 -12.68 20.21 13.25
N ASN A 380 -13.08 18.96 13.52
CA ASN A 380 -12.81 18.24 14.78
C ASN A 380 -11.75 17.14 14.63
N VAL A 381 -10.98 17.14 13.55
CA VAL A 381 -9.90 16.16 13.41
C VAL A 381 -8.77 16.61 14.34
N TYR A 382 -8.77 16.08 15.56
CA TYR A 382 -7.72 16.31 16.55
C TYR A 382 -6.45 15.56 16.12
N ASN A 383 -5.29 16.19 16.39
CA ASN A 383 -3.95 15.74 16.05
C ASN A 383 -3.68 14.25 16.31
N CYS A 384 -3.14 13.54 15.32
CA CYS A 384 -2.38 12.31 15.56
C CYS A 384 -0.91 12.54 15.14
N GLN A 385 -0.07 12.63 16.18
CA GLN A 385 1.41 12.69 16.23
C GLN A 385 2.11 13.75 15.37
N LYS A 386 2.54 14.83 16.05
CA LYS A 386 3.73 15.59 15.65
C LYS A 386 4.90 14.62 15.53
N ASN A 387 5.43 14.43 14.33
CA ASN A 387 6.82 14.00 14.23
C ASN A 387 7.65 15.11 14.87
N ASN A 388 8.34 14.76 15.96
CA ASN A 388 9.32 15.65 16.59
C ASN A 388 10.43 15.91 15.56
N GLU A 389 10.40 17.08 14.94
CA GLU A 389 11.57 17.64 14.27
C GLU A 389 12.63 17.95 15.32
N LYS A 390 13.82 17.39 15.13
CA LYS A 390 15.09 17.91 15.64
C LYS A 390 15.85 18.50 14.48
#